data_AF-A0A9D4CWS2-F1
#
_entry.id   AF-A0A9D4CWS2-F1
#
_cell.length_a   1.000
_cell.length_b   1.000
_cell.length_c   1.000
_cell.angle_alpha   90.00
_cell.angle_beta   90.00
_cell.angle_gamma   90.00
#
_symmetry.space_group_name_H-M   'P 1'
#
loop_
_entity.id
_entity.type
_entity.pdbx_description
1 polymer ?
#
loop_
_entity_poly.entity_id
_entity_poly.type
_entity_poly.pdbx_seq_one_letter_code
_entity_poly.pdbx_strand_id
1 'polypeptide(L)'
;MCFRKYQYFRFDSSRPGTVFAKKAMDQPEEEFFIMKHMELPSVEPCLIKPAGLSENRVKYLYITVRPFVRPCYQDITCPTPTD
;
A
#
# COMPACT_ATOMS: atom_id res chain seq x y z
N MET A 1 11.33 -8.98 14.79
CA MET A 1 11.03 -7.94 15.81
C MET A 1 9.54 -7.89 16.08
N CYS A 2 9.10 -7.75 17.34
CA CYS A 2 7.69 -7.62 17.70
C CYS A 2 7.47 -6.33 18.48
N PHE A 3 6.74 -5.37 17.90
CA PHE A 3 6.56 -4.01 18.44
C PHE A 3 5.34 -3.86 19.37
N ARG A 4 4.67 -4.95 19.75
CA ARG A 4 3.40 -4.93 20.51
C ARG A 4 3.48 -4.23 21.88
N LYS A 5 4.67 -4.00 22.42
CA LYS A 5 4.89 -3.34 23.71
C LYS A 5 5.15 -1.82 23.58
N TYR A 6 5.35 -1.30 22.37
CA TYR A 6 5.60 0.11 22.13
C TYR A 6 4.29 0.79 21.75
N GLN A 7 4.07 1.98 22.30
CA GLN A 7 2.84 2.76 22.12
C GLN A 7 3.10 4.07 21.38
N TYR A 8 4.33 4.58 21.46
CA TYR A 8 4.73 5.86 20.87
C TYR A 8 5.82 5.60 19.84
N PHE A 9 5.64 6.14 18.64
CA PHE A 9 6.58 6.03 17.54
C PHE A 9 6.88 7.42 16.99
N ARG A 10 8.15 7.66 16.69
CA ARG A 10 8.65 8.89 16.08
C ARG A 10 9.56 8.56 14.91
N PHE A 11 9.42 9.34 13.86
CA PHE A 11 10.24 9.27 12.66
C PHE A 11 10.94 10.61 12.47
N ASP A 12 12.13 10.57 11.90
CA ASP A 12 12.98 11.75 11.73
C ASP A 12 13.55 11.74 10.32
N SER A 13 13.37 12.84 9.59
CA SER A 13 13.90 12.98 8.23
C SER A 13 15.42 13.03 8.19
N SER A 14 16.06 13.47 9.29
CA SER A 14 17.53 13.47 9.40
C SER A 14 18.11 12.06 9.63
N ARG A 15 17.28 11.10 10.05
CA ARG A 15 17.68 9.71 10.35
C ARG A 15 16.76 8.72 9.61
N PRO A 16 16.85 8.66 8.27
CA PRO A 16 16.03 7.74 7.48
C PRO A 16 16.32 6.29 7.84
N GLY A 17 15.29 5.45 7.81
CA GLY A 17 15.40 4.03 8.15
C GLY A 17 15.48 3.72 9.64
N THR A 18 15.53 4.73 10.50
CA THR A 18 15.43 4.61 11.94
C THR A 18 14.01 4.92 12.41
N VAL A 19 13.51 4.06 13.30
CA VAL A 19 12.29 4.29 14.07
C VAL A 19 12.65 4.44 15.54
N PHE A 20 12.17 5.52 16.14
CA PHE A 20 12.27 5.73 17.57
C PHE A 20 10.98 5.30 18.23
N ALA A 21 11.04 4.47 19.28
CA ALA A 21 9.84 3.98 19.94
C ALA A 21 9.94 4.00 21.47
N LYS A 22 8.81 4.26 22.14
CA LYS A 22 8.67 4.21 23.60
C LYS A 22 7.55 3.27 24.04
N LYS A 23 7.75 2.61 25.17
CA LYS A 23 6.73 1.74 25.80
C LYS A 23 5.61 2.54 26.47
N ALA A 24 5.94 3.68 27.06
CA ALA A 24 5.04 4.68 27.62
C ALA A 24 5.65 6.09 27.44
N MET A 25 4.92 7.15 27.76
CA MET A 25 5.34 8.53 27.46
C MET A 25 6.62 8.96 28.23
N ASP A 26 6.72 8.52 29.48
CA ASP A 26 7.80 8.76 30.44
C ASP A 26 8.98 7.79 30.33
N GLN A 27 8.84 6.75 29.49
CA GLN A 27 9.86 5.73 29.31
C GLN A 27 10.92 6.17 28.29
N PRO A 28 12.16 5.63 28.40
CA PRO A 28 13.23 5.95 27.48
C PRO A 28 12.86 5.55 26.05
N GLU A 29 13.40 6.33 25.11
CA GLU A 29 13.24 6.09 23.68
C GLU A 29 14.28 5.06 23.22
N GLU A 30 13.80 4.02 22.54
CA GLU A 30 14.63 2.99 21.94
C GLU A 30 14.70 3.19 20.43
N GLU A 31 15.86 2.93 19.85
CA GLU A 31 16.10 3.10 18.42
C GLU A 31 16.09 1.76 17.69
N PHE A 32 15.35 1.71 16.58
CA PHE A 32 15.25 0.54 15.72
C PHE A 32 15.58 0.88 14.28
N PHE A 33 16.60 0.24 13.73
CA PHE A 33 16.86 0.30 12.30
C PHE A 33 15.96 -0.70 11.57
N ILE A 34 15.04 -0.20 10.74
CA ILE A 34 14.02 -1.01 10.04
C ILE A 34 14.39 -1.31 8.59
N MET A 35 15.37 -0.62 8.02
CA MET A 35 15.82 -0.90 6.66
C MET A 35 16.73 -2.13 6.63
N LYS A 36 16.57 -2.93 5.58
CA LYS A 36 17.45 -4.10 5.34
C LYS A 36 18.84 -3.68 4.84
N HIS A 37 18.93 -2.53 4.18
CA HIS A 37 20.16 -1.95 3.64
C HIS A 37 20.21 -0.45 4.01
N MET A 38 21.39 0.09 4.32
CA MET A 38 21.51 1.53 4.65
C MET A 38 21.31 2.44 3.43
N GLU A 39 21.63 1.94 2.25
CA GLU A 39 21.52 2.71 1.03
C GLU A 39 20.05 2.81 0.61
N LEU A 40 19.56 4.04 0.50
CA LEU A 40 18.28 4.31 -0.15
C LEU A 40 18.41 3.90 -1.62
N PRO A 41 17.38 3.28 -2.22
CA PRO A 41 17.40 2.99 -3.64
C PRO A 41 17.62 4.30 -4.42
N SER A 42 18.73 4.40 -5.14
CA SER A 42 19.01 5.54 -6.01
C SER A 42 18.27 5.45 -7.35
N VAL A 43 17.66 4.30 -7.63
CA VAL A 43 16.95 4.00 -8.87
C VAL A 43 15.47 3.83 -8.54
N GLU A 44 14.61 4.50 -9.32
CA GLU A 44 13.18 4.30 -9.20
C GLU A 44 12.83 2.83 -9.47
N PRO A 45 11.89 2.26 -8.69
CA PRO A 45 11.47 0.88 -8.93
C PRO A 45 10.88 0.77 -10.34
N CYS A 46 11.14 -0.35 -11.00
CA CYS A 46 10.52 -0.64 -12.28
C CYS A 46 8.99 -0.63 -12.10
N LEU A 47 8.30 0.19 -12.90
CA LEU A 47 6.85 0.30 -12.84
C LEU A 47 6.23 -0.99 -13.36
N ILE A 48 5.71 -1.82 -12.45
CA ILE A 48 4.97 -3.02 -12.81
C ILE A 48 3.57 -2.58 -13.23
N LYS A 49 3.28 -2.65 -14.54
CA LYS A 49 1.92 -2.46 -15.03
C LYS A 49 1.07 -3.65 -14.58
N PRO A 50 -0.11 -3.42 -13.95
CA PRO A 50 -1.01 -4.51 -13.65
C PRO A 50 -1.43 -5.18 -14.97
N ALA A 51 -1.60 -6.50 -14.94
CA ALA A 51 -2.00 -7.28 -16.12
C ALA A 51 -3.41 -6.95 -16.65
N GLY A 52 -4.14 -6.05 -15.98
CA GLY A 52 -5.51 -5.72 -16.29
C GLY A 52 -6.48 -6.82 -15.87
N LEU A 53 -7.70 -6.74 -16.39
CA LEU A 53 -8.72 -7.76 -16.21
C LEU A 53 -8.68 -8.72 -17.40
N SER A 54 -8.84 -10.02 -17.15
CA SER A 54 -9.06 -10.98 -18.24
C SER A 54 -10.40 -10.71 -18.93
N GLU A 55 -10.53 -11.09 -20.20
CA GLU A 55 -11.78 -10.93 -20.96
C GLU A 55 -12.99 -11.55 -20.24
N ASN A 56 -12.81 -12.75 -19.68
CA ASN A 56 -13.86 -13.42 -18.89
C ASN A 56 -14.26 -12.59 -17.67
N ARG A 57 -13.29 -11.92 -17.02
CA ARG A 57 -13.57 -11.07 -15.87
C ARG A 57 -14.29 -9.79 -16.28
N VAL A 58 -13.93 -9.18 -17.41
CA VAL A 58 -14.63 -8.01 -17.96
C VAL A 58 -16.08 -8.38 -18.30
N LYS A 59 -16.31 -9.50 -19.00
CA LYS A 59 -17.65 -10.01 -19.33
C LYS A 59 -18.49 -10.26 -18.08
N TYR A 60 -17.92 -10.91 -17.06
CA TYR A 60 -18.61 -11.13 -15.78
C TYR A 60 -19.01 -9.82 -15.10
N LEU A 61 -18.09 -8.84 -15.02
CA LEU A 61 -18.39 -7.55 -14.38
C LEU A 61 -19.49 -6.80 -15.14
N TYR A 62 -19.42 -6.80 -16.48
CA TYR A 62 -20.40 -6.13 -17.32
C TYR A 62 -21.80 -6.76 -17.20
N ILE A 63 -21.91 -8.09 -17.26
CA ILE A 63 -23.21 -8.79 -17.25
C ILE A 63 -23.79 -8.89 -15.84
N THR A 64 -22.97 -9.29 -14.87
CA THR A 64 -23.46 -9.67 -13.54
C THR A 64 -23.43 -8.52 -12.54
N VAL A 65 -22.42 -7.64 -12.60
CA VAL A 65 -22.18 -6.65 -11.55
C VAL A 65 -22.71 -5.26 -11.94
N ARG A 66 -22.59 -4.87 -13.22
CA ARG A 66 -22.95 -3.54 -13.72
C ARG A 66 -24.34 -3.02 -13.30
N PRO A 67 -25.42 -3.84 -13.27
CA PRO A 67 -26.75 -3.36 -12.84
C PRO A 67 -26.81 -2.85 -11.40
N PHE A 68 -25.88 -3.28 -10.55
CA PHE A 68 -25.79 -2.88 -9.15
C PHE A 68 -24.86 -1.68 -8.92
N VAL A 69 -24.19 -1.20 -9.97
CA VAL A 69 -23.26 -0.07 -9.92
C VAL A 69 -23.98 1.23 -10.29
N ARG A 70 -23.71 2.31 -9.53
CA ARG A 70 -24.27 3.64 -9.81
C ARG A 70 -23.90 4.09 -11.23
N PRO A 71 -24.81 4.72 -11.99
CA PRO A 71 -24.59 5.05 -13.41
C PRO A 71 -23.26 5.76 -13.71
N CYS A 72 -22.86 6.73 -12.88
CA CYS A 72 -21.60 7.48 -13.04
C CYS A 72 -20.31 6.65 -12.90
N TYR A 73 -20.39 5.43 -12.36
CA TYR A 73 -19.23 4.55 -12.14
C TYR A 73 -19.26 3.27 -12.98
N GLN A 74 -20.30 3.06 -13.80
CA GLN A 74 -20.45 1.81 -14.54
C GLN A 74 -19.33 1.59 -15.53
N ASP A 75 -18.91 2.61 -16.28
CA ASP A 75 -17.84 2.47 -17.28
C ASP A 75 -16.44 2.36 -16.66
N ILE A 76 -16.27 2.87 -15.44
CA ILE A 76 -15.00 2.80 -14.72
C ILE A 76 -14.81 1.41 -14.09
N THR A 77 -15.87 0.81 -13.56
CA THR A 77 -15.78 -0.44 -12.79
C THR A 77 -16.18 -1.68 -13.59
N CYS A 78 -17.12 -1.53 -14.53
CA CYS A 78 -17.71 -2.62 -15.32
C CYS A 78 -17.74 -2.23 -16.80
N PRO A 79 -16.58 -2.00 -17.45
CA PRO A 79 -16.52 -1.49 -18.82
C PRO A 79 -17.14 -2.47 -19.82
N THR A 80 -17.56 -1.95 -20.97
CA THR A 80 -18.05 -2.76 -22.10
C THR A 80 -16.94 -3.71 -22.57
N PRO A 81 -17.22 -5.02 -22.71
CA PRO A 81 -16.25 -5.96 -23.29
C PRO A 81 -15.88 -5.53 -24.71
N THR A 82 -14.59 -5.61 -25.04
CA THR A 82 -14.14 -5.49 -26.44
C THR A 82 -14.34 -6.85 -27.11
N ASP A 83 -14.90 -6.86 -28.32
CA ASP A 83 -15.06 -8.07 -29.15
C ASP A 83 -13.72 -8.61 -29.67
#